data_AF-A0A2A3TU82-F1
#
_entry.id   AF-A0A2A3TU82-F1
#
_cell.length_a   1.000
_cell.length_b   1.000
_cell.length_c   1.000
_cell.angle_alpha   90.00
_cell.angle_beta   90.00
_cell.angle_gamma   90.00
#
_symmetry.space_group_name_H-M   'P 1'
#
loop_
_entity.id
_entity.type
_entity.pdbx_description
1 polymer ?
#
loop_
_entity_poly.entity_id
_entity_poly.type
_entity_poly.pdbx_seq_one_letter_code
_entity_poly.pdbx_strand_id
1 'polypeptide(L)'
;METNITLVEGLLDPGFIFSKDELKKYSDGQILKQILEDSSGETERFEFKLGLYSFNPQTQKKTFNTKLVSNIAKKATSFANTPSHKSSYIMIGVADSDSYNASDLGIEPFKIGPISIVGIKRDLTLSGKSIDEYYQHYFSALSQEPVSEEMMTMLKDIKSYTYNGATVLSIKIDNTGKPEPYNGKYYRREGTNTVELNVPDLICLTQNLQKHMDD
;
A
#
# COMPACT_ATOMS: atom_id res chain seq x y z
N MET A 1 24.05 25.87 9.52
CA MET A 1 24.69 24.64 10.04
C MET A 1 23.71 23.72 10.76
N GLU A 2 22.58 24.24 11.27
CA GLU A 2 21.52 23.43 11.89
C GLU A 2 20.75 22.53 10.89
N THR A 3 20.65 22.94 9.62
CA THR A 3 19.89 22.20 8.59
C THR A 3 20.40 20.79 8.35
N ASN A 4 21.71 20.55 8.48
CA ASN A 4 22.28 19.23 8.24
C ASN A 4 22.10 18.29 9.44
N ILE A 5 21.96 18.83 10.65
CA ILE A 5 21.81 18.01 11.88
C ILE A 5 20.37 17.52 12.00
N THR A 6 19.38 18.40 11.77
CA THR A 6 17.95 18.00 11.73
C THR A 6 17.63 17.04 10.59
N LEU A 7 18.33 17.16 9.46
CA LEU A 7 18.20 16.26 8.31
C LEU A 7 18.74 14.85 8.64
N VAL A 8 19.85 14.76 9.36
CA VAL A 8 20.43 13.49 9.80
C VAL A 8 19.58 12.85 10.91
N GLU A 9 19.02 13.64 11.83
CA GLU A 9 18.09 13.14 12.85
C GLU A 9 16.77 12.63 12.23
N GLY A 10 16.24 13.31 11.20
CA GLY A 10 15.07 12.85 10.45
C GLY A 10 15.32 11.60 9.60
N LEU A 11 16.54 11.42 9.07
CA LEU A 11 16.96 10.22 8.32
C LEU A 11 17.20 8.99 9.20
N LEU A 12 17.33 9.17 10.51
CA LEU A 12 17.58 8.11 11.48
C LEU A 12 16.31 7.66 12.23
N ASP A 13 15.16 8.28 11.99
CA ASP A 13 13.89 7.90 12.63
C ASP A 13 13.15 6.84 11.80
N PRO A 14 12.92 5.62 12.32
CA PRO A 14 12.10 4.62 11.65
C PRO A 14 10.68 5.16 11.37
N GLY A 15 10.37 5.37 10.08
CA GLY A 15 9.10 5.89 9.62
C GLY A 15 9.08 7.40 9.47
N PHE A 16 10.12 7.96 8.85
CA PHE A 16 10.14 9.34 8.39
C PHE A 16 9.15 9.50 7.23
N ILE A 17 8.25 10.48 7.34
CA ILE A 17 7.34 10.86 6.25
C ILE A 17 7.78 12.24 5.81
N PHE A 18 8.26 12.37 4.57
CA PHE A 18 8.61 13.66 3.99
C PHE A 18 7.47 14.67 4.18
N SER A 19 7.79 15.84 4.74
CA SER A 19 6.87 16.98 4.73
C SER A 19 6.52 17.38 3.28
N LYS A 20 5.40 18.11 3.09
CA LYS A 20 4.99 18.59 1.75
C LYS A 20 6.08 19.40 1.04
N ASP A 21 6.94 20.09 1.78
CA ASP A 21 8.04 20.89 1.21
C ASP A 21 9.32 20.10 0.99
N GLU A 22 9.51 18.99 1.71
CA GLU A 22 10.59 18.03 1.43
C GLU A 22 10.28 17.18 0.21
N LEU A 23 9.01 16.74 0.03
CA LEU A 23 8.58 16.00 -1.17
C LEU A 23 8.93 16.73 -2.48
N LYS A 24 8.97 18.07 -2.48
CA LYS A 24 9.34 18.88 -3.65
C LYS A 24 10.83 18.84 -3.99
N LYS A 25 11.68 18.43 -3.03
CA LYS A 25 13.15 18.42 -3.17
C LYS A 25 13.68 17.08 -3.66
N TYR A 26 12.87 16.03 -3.61
CA TYR A 26 13.27 14.67 -3.96
C TYR A 26 12.53 14.22 -5.22
N SER A 27 13.22 13.43 -6.05
CA SER A 27 12.55 12.69 -7.12
C SER A 27 11.67 11.58 -6.55
N ASP A 28 10.64 11.18 -7.30
CA ASP A 28 9.77 10.06 -6.95
C ASP A 28 10.53 8.79 -6.59
N GLY A 29 11.65 8.54 -7.30
CA GLY A 29 12.51 7.40 -7.05
C GLY A 29 13.23 7.47 -5.69
N GLN A 30 13.68 8.66 -5.27
CA GLN A 30 14.29 8.85 -3.95
C GLN A 30 13.26 8.69 -2.83
N ILE A 31 12.05 9.23 -3.04
CA ILE A 31 10.93 9.08 -2.08
C ILE A 31 10.56 7.60 -1.92
N LEU A 32 10.38 6.88 -3.03
CA LEU A 32 10.05 5.46 -3.01
C LEU A 32 11.14 4.64 -2.34
N LYS A 33 12.42 4.89 -2.67
CA LYS A 33 13.56 4.20 -2.05
C LYS A 33 13.54 4.36 -0.53
N GLN A 34 13.35 5.58 -0.03
CA GLN A 34 13.29 5.82 1.42
C GLN A 34 12.10 5.10 2.06
N ILE A 35 10.90 5.18 1.48
CA ILE A 35 9.71 4.50 2.02
C ILE A 35 9.95 2.99 2.13
N LEU A 36 10.57 2.40 1.12
CA LEU A 36 10.86 0.97 1.09
C LEU A 36 11.98 0.57 2.07
N GLU A 37 13.04 1.37 2.19
CA GLU A 37 14.10 1.15 3.19
C GLU A 37 13.53 1.21 4.62
N ASP A 38 12.69 2.22 4.91
CA ASP A 38 12.01 2.38 6.20
C ASP A 38 11.09 1.20 6.53
N SER A 39 10.41 0.66 5.51
CA SER A 39 9.48 -0.45 5.71
C SER A 39 10.20 -1.75 6.07
N SER A 40 11.40 -1.98 5.53
CA SER A 40 12.16 -3.24 5.63
C SER A 40 11.38 -4.53 5.28
N GLY A 41 10.18 -4.43 4.69
CA GLY A 41 9.26 -5.53 4.41
C GLY A 41 7.78 -5.17 4.64
N GLU A 42 6.90 -6.18 4.62
CA GLU A 42 5.52 -5.99 5.09
C GLU A 42 5.50 -5.80 6.61
N THR A 43 4.69 -4.85 7.08
CA THR A 43 4.55 -4.51 8.51
C THR A 43 3.08 -4.27 8.86
N GLU A 44 2.82 -3.78 10.07
CA GLU A 44 1.49 -3.28 10.43
C GLU A 44 1.08 -2.01 9.67
N ARG A 45 2.04 -1.33 9.01
CA ARG A 45 1.83 -0.09 8.25
C ARG A 45 2.04 -0.24 6.74
N PHE A 46 2.76 -1.26 6.30
CA PHE A 46 3.09 -1.48 4.90
C PHE A 46 2.57 -2.82 4.40
N GLU A 47 1.87 -2.79 3.27
CA GLU A 47 1.36 -3.96 2.57
C GLU A 47 1.89 -3.96 1.13
N PHE A 48 2.48 -5.07 0.69
CA PHE A 48 3.11 -5.17 -0.63
C PHE A 48 2.39 -6.13 -1.55
N LYS A 49 2.18 -5.71 -2.78
CA LYS A 49 1.46 -6.47 -3.81
C LYS A 49 2.29 -6.46 -5.08
N LEU A 50 2.62 -7.64 -5.58
CA LEU A 50 3.36 -7.77 -6.85
C LEU A 50 2.65 -7.07 -8.01
N GLY A 51 1.32 -7.21 -8.06
CA GLY A 51 0.45 -6.66 -9.10
C GLY A 51 -0.99 -7.16 -8.94
N LEU A 52 -1.90 -6.62 -9.75
CA LEU A 52 -3.31 -6.99 -9.85
C LEU A 52 -3.58 -8.13 -10.84
N TYR A 53 -2.58 -8.55 -11.62
CA TYR A 53 -2.71 -9.68 -12.55
C TYR A 53 -1.91 -10.90 -12.10
N SER A 54 -2.56 -12.06 -12.13
CA SER A 54 -1.92 -13.35 -11.97
C SER A 54 -1.56 -13.95 -13.33
N PHE A 55 -0.47 -14.74 -13.33
CA PHE A 55 -0.02 -15.51 -14.47
C PHE A 55 0.13 -16.96 -14.05
N ASN A 56 -0.43 -17.87 -14.82
CA ASN A 56 -0.22 -19.30 -14.66
C ASN A 56 0.62 -19.80 -15.85
N PRO A 57 1.92 -20.12 -15.64
CA PRO A 57 2.81 -20.55 -16.71
C PRO A 57 2.38 -21.86 -17.40
N GLN A 58 1.75 -22.79 -16.69
CA GLN A 58 1.33 -24.08 -17.24
C GLN A 58 0.18 -23.94 -18.24
N THR A 59 -0.76 -23.04 -17.95
CA THR A 59 -1.95 -22.80 -18.80
C THR A 59 -1.83 -21.55 -19.67
N GLN A 60 -0.74 -20.79 -19.51
CA GLN A 60 -0.52 -19.45 -20.10
C GLN A 60 -1.64 -18.45 -19.80
N LYS A 61 -2.46 -18.72 -18.76
CA LYS A 61 -3.62 -17.90 -18.43
C LYS A 61 -3.19 -16.66 -17.65
N LYS A 62 -3.63 -15.50 -18.14
CA LYS A 62 -3.50 -14.18 -17.50
C LYS A 62 -4.86 -13.78 -16.97
N THR A 63 -4.94 -13.47 -15.67
CA THR A 63 -6.23 -13.16 -15.04
C THR A 63 -6.12 -11.93 -14.16
N PHE A 64 -7.05 -10.99 -14.33
CA PHE A 64 -7.22 -9.90 -13.36
C PHE A 64 -7.74 -10.47 -12.04
N ASN A 65 -7.06 -10.17 -10.94
CA ASN A 65 -7.33 -10.77 -9.65
C ASN A 65 -8.30 -9.90 -8.84
N THR A 66 -9.60 -10.01 -9.12
CA THR A 66 -10.64 -9.28 -8.37
C THR A 66 -10.57 -9.58 -6.87
N LYS A 67 -10.25 -10.82 -6.47
CA LYS A 67 -10.09 -11.19 -5.05
C LYS A 67 -8.97 -10.40 -4.37
N LEU A 68 -7.93 -10.02 -5.12
CA LEU A 68 -6.86 -9.18 -4.59
C LEU A 68 -7.36 -7.75 -4.30
N VAL A 69 -8.26 -7.22 -5.13
CA VAL A 69 -8.90 -5.92 -4.88
C VAL A 69 -9.73 -5.97 -3.60
N SER A 70 -10.49 -7.05 -3.38
CA SER A 70 -11.23 -7.26 -2.14
C SER A 70 -10.31 -7.37 -0.92
N ASN A 71 -9.17 -8.06 -1.07
CA ASN A 71 -8.15 -8.12 -0.02
C ASN A 71 -7.52 -6.75 0.26
N ILE A 72 -7.25 -5.95 -0.77
CA ILE A 72 -6.74 -4.57 -0.63
C ILE A 72 -7.76 -3.71 0.12
N ALA A 73 -9.04 -3.75 -0.26
CA ALA A 73 -10.10 -3.00 0.42
C ALA A 73 -10.24 -3.39 1.89
N LYS A 74 -10.29 -4.70 2.19
CA LYS A 74 -10.34 -5.20 3.57
C LYS A 74 -9.11 -4.82 4.40
N LYS A 75 -7.91 -4.86 3.80
CA LYS A 75 -6.69 -4.46 4.50
C LYS A 75 -6.65 -2.96 4.75
N ALA A 76 -7.10 -2.15 3.79
CA ALA A 76 -7.22 -0.71 3.96
C ALA A 76 -8.15 -0.36 5.13
N THR A 77 -9.34 -0.97 5.24
CA THR A 77 -10.21 -0.72 6.41
C THR A 77 -9.52 -1.13 7.72
N SER A 78 -8.73 -2.21 7.71
CA SER A 78 -7.96 -2.61 8.90
C SER A 78 -6.83 -1.65 9.26
N PHE A 79 -6.22 -0.98 8.27
CA PHE A 79 -5.24 0.08 8.51
C PHE A 79 -5.89 1.32 9.12
N ALA A 80 -7.03 1.75 8.58
CA ALA A 80 -7.78 2.88 9.12
C ALA A 80 -8.21 2.63 10.57
N ASN A 81 -8.47 1.37 10.95
CA ASN A 81 -8.86 0.97 12.30
C ASN A 81 -7.70 0.67 13.25
N THR A 82 -6.44 0.69 12.80
CA THR A 82 -5.30 0.50 13.69
C THR A 82 -4.88 1.86 14.25
N PRO A 83 -4.95 2.08 15.58
CA PRO A 83 -4.45 3.31 16.17
C PRO A 83 -2.97 3.49 15.86
N SER A 84 -2.63 4.55 15.15
CA SER A 84 -1.26 4.91 14.78
C SER A 84 -1.21 6.41 14.51
N HIS A 85 -0.14 7.07 14.96
CA HIS A 85 0.12 8.48 14.65
C HIS A 85 0.60 8.70 13.21
N LYS A 86 0.87 7.62 12.48
CA LYS A 86 1.45 7.67 11.13
C LYS A 86 0.57 6.89 10.15
N SER A 87 0.50 7.39 8.91
CA SER A 87 -0.25 6.76 7.82
C SER A 87 0.29 5.38 7.44
N SER A 88 -0.58 4.56 6.87
CA SER A 88 -0.27 3.24 6.32
C SER A 88 -0.31 3.28 4.80
N TYR A 89 0.35 2.33 4.15
CA TYR A 89 0.51 2.31 2.70
C TYR A 89 0.35 0.92 2.12
N ILE A 90 -0.37 0.85 1.00
CA ILE A 90 -0.44 -0.34 0.14
C ILE A 90 0.37 -0.04 -1.12
N MET A 91 1.41 -0.83 -1.39
CA MET A 91 2.29 -0.66 -2.55
C MET A 91 2.05 -1.76 -3.58
N ILE A 92 1.73 -1.40 -4.80
CA ILE A 92 1.49 -2.31 -5.92
C ILE A 92 2.65 -2.18 -6.93
N GLY A 93 3.20 -3.32 -7.35
CA GLY A 93 4.47 -3.39 -8.10
C GLY A 93 5.67 -3.70 -7.19
N VAL A 94 5.42 -4.16 -5.96
CA VAL A 94 6.45 -4.53 -5.00
C VAL A 94 6.21 -5.97 -4.53
N ALA A 95 7.26 -6.77 -4.56
CA ALA A 95 7.27 -8.13 -4.03
C ALA A 95 8.17 -8.18 -2.79
N ASP A 96 7.71 -8.88 -1.76
CA ASP A 96 8.62 -9.36 -0.72
C ASP A 96 9.49 -10.49 -1.30
N SER A 97 10.70 -10.63 -0.76
CA SER A 97 11.75 -11.56 -1.20
C SER A 97 11.21 -12.94 -1.57
N ASP A 98 11.79 -13.52 -2.63
CA ASP A 98 11.53 -14.87 -3.18
C ASP A 98 10.16 -15.12 -3.84
N SER A 99 9.23 -14.16 -3.84
CA SER A 99 7.89 -14.36 -4.42
C SER A 99 7.79 -14.12 -5.94
N TYR A 100 8.82 -13.52 -6.57
CA TYR A 100 8.83 -13.23 -8.00
C TYR A 100 10.04 -13.82 -8.70
N ASN A 101 9.78 -14.64 -9.72
CA ASN A 101 10.81 -15.17 -10.60
C ASN A 101 10.86 -14.33 -11.90
N ALA A 102 11.99 -13.65 -12.13
CA ALA A 102 12.19 -12.82 -13.32
C ALA A 102 12.07 -13.62 -14.63
N SER A 103 12.32 -14.93 -14.61
CA SER A 103 12.21 -15.78 -15.80
C SER A 103 10.81 -15.86 -16.40
N ASP A 104 9.76 -15.57 -15.62
CA ASP A 104 8.38 -15.67 -16.10
C ASP A 104 8.07 -14.65 -17.22
N LEU A 105 8.69 -13.48 -17.18
CA LEU A 105 8.41 -12.36 -18.09
C LEU A 105 9.65 -11.58 -18.55
N GLY A 106 10.85 -11.97 -18.12
CA GLY A 106 12.10 -11.28 -18.42
C GLY A 106 12.19 -9.88 -17.81
N ILE A 107 11.44 -9.61 -16.73
CA ILE A 107 11.46 -8.33 -16.03
C ILE A 107 12.32 -8.52 -14.78
N GLU A 108 13.50 -7.92 -14.76
CA GLU A 108 14.39 -7.98 -13.62
C GLU A 108 13.95 -6.98 -12.53
N PRO A 109 13.77 -7.41 -11.27
CA PRO A 109 13.43 -6.51 -10.18
C PRO A 109 14.63 -5.68 -9.71
N PHE A 110 14.37 -4.46 -9.26
CA PHE A 110 15.35 -3.69 -8.48
C PHE A 110 15.26 -4.08 -7.01
N LYS A 111 16.37 -4.56 -6.43
CA LYS A 111 16.41 -5.02 -5.04
C LYS A 111 16.83 -3.91 -4.07
N ILE A 112 16.12 -3.84 -2.94
CA ILE A 112 16.46 -3.01 -1.78
C ILE A 112 16.33 -3.90 -0.54
N GLY A 113 17.44 -4.38 0.01
CA GLY A 113 17.42 -5.39 1.07
C GLY A 113 16.59 -6.62 0.64
N PRO A 114 15.56 -7.03 1.42
CA PRO A 114 14.67 -8.13 1.05
C PRO A 114 13.60 -7.73 0.02
N ILE A 115 13.41 -6.44 -0.26
CA ILE A 115 12.32 -5.95 -1.11
C ILE A 115 12.73 -6.02 -2.59
N SER A 116 11.80 -6.46 -3.43
CA SER A 116 11.93 -6.49 -4.89
C SER A 116 10.95 -5.52 -5.54
N ILE A 117 11.46 -4.43 -6.11
CA ILE A 117 10.68 -3.49 -6.92
C ILE A 117 10.56 -4.05 -8.34
N VAL A 118 9.38 -4.53 -8.69
CA VAL A 118 9.08 -5.11 -10.02
C VAL A 118 8.41 -4.07 -10.92
N GLY A 119 7.54 -3.26 -10.32
CA GLY A 119 6.69 -2.28 -10.98
C GLY A 119 5.52 -2.88 -11.76
N ILE A 120 4.56 -2.03 -12.10
CA ILE A 120 3.32 -2.43 -12.78
C ILE A 120 3.50 -2.75 -14.27
N LYS A 121 4.68 -2.47 -14.85
CA LYS A 121 5.02 -2.89 -16.23
C LYS A 121 4.82 -4.40 -16.40
N ARG A 122 5.06 -5.18 -15.35
CA ARG A 122 4.74 -6.61 -15.28
C ARG A 122 3.29 -6.89 -15.66
N ASP A 123 2.36 -6.21 -15.02
CA ASP A 123 0.93 -6.42 -15.24
C ASP A 123 0.47 -5.89 -16.60
N LEU A 124 1.03 -4.77 -17.06
CA LEU A 124 0.74 -4.24 -18.40
C LEU A 124 1.17 -5.24 -19.48
N THR A 125 2.36 -5.85 -19.34
CA THR A 125 2.84 -6.92 -20.23
C THR A 125 1.96 -8.17 -20.15
N LEU A 126 1.54 -8.58 -18.96
CA LEU A 126 0.66 -9.73 -18.79
C LEU A 126 -0.70 -9.50 -19.44
N SER A 127 -1.32 -8.36 -19.17
CA SER A 127 -2.68 -8.04 -19.60
C SER A 127 -2.77 -7.57 -21.05
N GLY A 128 -1.68 -7.06 -21.62
CA GLY A 128 -1.68 -6.41 -22.95
C GLY A 128 -2.41 -5.07 -22.94
N LYS A 129 -2.61 -4.46 -21.77
CA LYS A 129 -3.42 -3.25 -21.59
C LYS A 129 -2.57 -1.99 -21.45
N SER A 130 -3.18 -0.88 -21.80
CA SER A 130 -2.70 0.45 -21.41
C SER A 130 -2.81 0.67 -19.90
N ILE A 131 -2.10 1.69 -19.41
CA ILE A 131 -2.17 2.11 -18.01
C ILE A 131 -3.58 2.59 -17.62
N ASP A 132 -4.30 3.25 -18.53
CA ASP A 132 -5.66 3.74 -18.27
C ASP A 132 -6.64 2.58 -18.10
N GLU A 133 -6.57 1.57 -18.97
CA GLU A 133 -7.36 0.35 -18.83
C GLU A 133 -7.02 -0.43 -17.55
N TYR A 134 -5.75 -0.41 -17.13
CA TYR A 134 -5.32 -0.99 -15.86
C TYR A 134 -6.01 -0.31 -14.67
N TYR A 135 -6.01 1.02 -14.64
CA TYR A 135 -6.72 1.78 -13.61
C TYR A 135 -8.23 1.57 -13.67
N GLN A 136 -8.83 1.57 -14.86
CA GLN A 136 -10.27 1.29 -15.02
C GLN A 136 -10.65 -0.09 -14.48
N HIS A 137 -9.83 -1.11 -14.70
CA HIS A 137 -10.03 -2.44 -14.14
C HIS A 137 -10.01 -2.43 -12.62
N TYR A 138 -9.02 -1.76 -12.02
CA TYR A 138 -8.94 -1.58 -10.57
C TYR A 138 -10.18 -0.85 -10.03
N PHE A 139 -10.53 0.30 -10.59
CA PHE A 139 -11.65 1.11 -10.13
C PHE A 139 -13.01 0.43 -10.34
N SER A 140 -13.19 -0.31 -11.43
CA SER A 140 -14.40 -1.09 -11.68
C SER A 140 -14.58 -2.17 -10.61
N ALA A 141 -13.54 -2.93 -10.31
CA ALA A 141 -13.58 -3.92 -9.23
C ALA A 141 -13.78 -3.27 -7.86
N LEU A 142 -13.04 -2.21 -7.57
CA LEU A 142 -13.12 -1.47 -6.31
C LEU A 142 -14.52 -0.90 -6.07
N SER A 143 -15.23 -0.46 -7.12
CA SER A 143 -16.60 0.08 -6.99
C SER A 143 -17.62 -0.91 -6.43
N GLN A 144 -17.30 -2.20 -6.44
CA GLN A 144 -18.15 -3.27 -5.90
C GLN A 144 -17.78 -3.65 -4.46
N GLU A 145 -16.73 -3.06 -3.90
CA GLU A 145 -16.25 -3.40 -2.57
C GLU A 145 -17.10 -2.75 -1.46
N PRO A 146 -17.46 -3.50 -0.40
CA PRO A 146 -18.36 -3.04 0.66
C PRO A 146 -17.61 -2.23 1.73
N VAL A 147 -17.15 -1.04 1.34
CA VAL A 147 -16.44 -0.06 2.19
C VAL A 147 -17.23 1.27 2.26
N SER A 148 -16.87 2.14 3.20
CA SER A 148 -17.44 3.49 3.28
C SER A 148 -16.99 4.38 2.11
N GLU A 149 -17.67 5.51 1.91
CA GLU A 149 -17.30 6.51 0.89
C GLU A 149 -15.92 7.14 1.16
N GLU A 150 -15.56 7.36 2.43
CA GLU A 150 -14.25 7.89 2.82
C GLU A 150 -13.14 6.91 2.48
N MET A 151 -13.32 5.62 2.79
CA MET A 151 -12.39 4.56 2.41
C MET A 151 -12.30 4.41 0.89
N MET A 152 -13.43 4.47 0.18
CA MET A 152 -13.48 4.43 -1.28
C MET A 152 -12.67 5.59 -1.90
N THR A 153 -12.73 6.78 -1.29
CA THR A 153 -11.98 7.95 -1.73
C THR A 153 -10.48 7.73 -1.57
N MET A 154 -10.02 7.26 -0.41
CA MET A 154 -8.60 6.95 -0.18
C MET A 154 -8.10 5.83 -1.10
N LEU A 155 -8.88 4.77 -1.30
CA LEU A 155 -8.53 3.65 -2.18
C LEU A 155 -8.40 4.07 -3.66
N LYS A 156 -9.09 5.14 -4.08
CA LYS A 156 -8.96 5.71 -5.43
C LYS A 156 -7.81 6.72 -5.57
N ASP A 157 -7.33 7.28 -4.46
CA ASP A 157 -6.20 8.23 -4.44
C ASP A 157 -4.87 7.49 -4.61
N ILE A 158 -4.61 7.04 -5.83
CA ILE A 158 -3.39 6.33 -6.19
C ILE A 158 -2.31 7.35 -6.58
N LYS A 159 -1.16 7.26 -5.92
CA LYS A 159 0.08 7.93 -6.34
C LYS A 159 1.00 6.95 -7.03
N SER A 160 1.63 7.37 -8.12
CA SER A 160 2.67 6.59 -8.79
C SER A 160 4.05 7.12 -8.41
N TYR A 161 4.97 6.21 -8.10
CA TYR A 161 6.39 6.53 -7.94
C TYR A 161 7.22 5.70 -8.91
N THR A 162 8.18 6.34 -9.59
CA THR A 162 9.06 5.65 -10.53
C THR A 162 10.49 5.62 -10.01
N TYR A 163 11.05 4.42 -9.90
CA TYR A 163 12.44 4.18 -9.52
C TYR A 163 13.13 3.33 -10.60
N ASN A 164 14.20 3.87 -11.20
CA ASN A 164 14.95 3.21 -12.29
C ASN A 164 14.06 2.66 -13.42
N GLY A 165 12.98 3.36 -13.75
CA GLY A 165 12.03 2.95 -14.79
C GLY A 165 10.96 1.94 -14.36
N ALA A 166 11.06 1.38 -13.15
CA ALA A 166 9.99 0.60 -12.54
C ALA A 166 8.99 1.54 -11.84
N THR A 167 7.71 1.45 -12.21
CA THR A 167 6.64 2.28 -11.62
C THR A 167 5.86 1.48 -10.59
N VAL A 168 5.80 1.98 -9.36
CA VAL A 168 5.04 1.44 -8.23
C VAL A 168 3.84 2.35 -7.95
N LEU A 169 2.70 1.74 -7.66
CA LEU A 169 1.51 2.47 -7.21
C LEU A 169 1.43 2.42 -5.69
N SER A 170 1.02 3.53 -5.09
CA SER A 170 0.89 3.69 -3.65
C SER A 170 -0.51 4.20 -3.33
N ILE A 171 -1.16 3.55 -2.38
CA ILE A 171 -2.42 3.99 -1.79
C ILE A 171 -2.13 4.31 -0.33
N LYS A 172 -2.33 5.58 0.05
CA LYS A 172 -2.17 6.05 1.43
C LYS A 172 -3.49 5.86 2.17
N ILE A 173 -3.40 5.23 3.34
CA ILE A 173 -4.54 5.04 4.24
C ILE A 173 -4.26 5.76 5.54
N ASP A 174 -5.15 6.68 5.87
CA ASP A 174 -5.17 7.41 7.13
C ASP A 174 -6.30 6.89 8.02
N ASN A 175 -6.22 7.21 9.30
CA ASN A 175 -7.35 7.03 10.21
C ASN A 175 -8.47 8.01 9.83
N THR A 176 -9.73 7.56 9.83
CA THR A 176 -10.89 8.40 9.49
C THR A 176 -11.54 9.06 10.70
N GLY A 177 -11.01 8.83 11.91
CA GLY A 177 -11.59 9.29 13.17
C GLY A 177 -12.73 8.41 13.69
N LYS A 178 -13.12 7.38 12.94
CA LYS A 178 -14.20 6.44 13.28
C LYS A 178 -13.86 5.01 12.83
N PRO A 179 -14.48 3.98 13.43
CA PRO A 179 -14.31 2.62 12.94
C PRO A 179 -14.84 2.46 11.51
N GLU A 180 -13.99 1.94 10.63
CA GLU A 180 -14.29 1.67 9.22
C GLU A 180 -14.65 0.19 9.01
N PRO A 181 -15.87 -0.12 8.55
CA PRO A 181 -16.27 -1.48 8.30
C PRO A 181 -15.82 -1.98 6.92
N TYR A 182 -15.59 -3.28 6.83
CA TYR A 182 -15.58 -4.02 5.58
C TYR A 182 -16.67 -5.10 5.62
N ASN A 183 -17.64 -5.01 4.72
CA ASN A 183 -18.78 -5.93 4.66
C ASN A 183 -19.51 -6.09 6.01
N GLY A 184 -19.74 -4.98 6.70
CA GLY A 184 -20.44 -4.94 8.00
C GLY A 184 -19.63 -5.46 9.20
N LYS A 185 -18.34 -5.78 9.01
CA LYS A 185 -17.43 -6.26 10.06
C LYS A 185 -16.25 -5.32 10.22
N TYR A 186 -15.67 -5.30 11.41
CA TYR A 186 -14.53 -4.44 11.73
C TYR A 186 -13.28 -5.27 11.91
N TYR A 187 -12.17 -4.74 11.42
CA TYR A 187 -10.88 -5.40 11.44
C TYR A 187 -9.82 -4.42 11.91
N ARG A 188 -8.77 -4.89 12.59
CA ARG A 188 -7.54 -4.13 12.84
C ARG A 188 -6.32 -4.92 12.42
N ARG A 189 -5.19 -4.25 12.26
CA ARG A 189 -3.88 -4.89 12.15
C ARG A 189 -3.36 -5.31 13.51
N GLU A 190 -2.78 -6.50 13.55
CA GLU A 190 -1.94 -6.99 14.65
C GLU A 190 -0.66 -7.55 14.01
N GLY A 191 0.41 -6.74 13.99
CA GLY A 191 1.56 -7.00 13.13
C GLY A 191 1.15 -7.05 11.65
N THR A 192 1.57 -8.09 10.93
CA THR A 192 1.19 -8.29 9.52
C THR A 192 -0.17 -8.96 9.31
N ASN A 193 -0.88 -9.30 10.39
CA ASN A 193 -2.17 -9.97 10.34
C ASN A 193 -3.34 -8.98 10.35
N THR A 194 -4.46 -9.39 9.76
CA THR A 194 -5.74 -8.67 9.84
C THR A 194 -6.70 -9.48 10.69
N VAL A 195 -7.05 -8.94 11.86
CA VAL A 195 -7.85 -9.61 12.89
C VAL A 195 -9.24 -8.98 12.96
N GLU A 196 -10.28 -9.81 13.04
CA GLU A 196 -11.67 -9.35 13.20
C GLU A 196 -11.91 -8.91 14.65
N LEU A 197 -12.55 -7.76 14.84
CA LEU A 197 -12.85 -7.21 16.16
C LEU A 197 -14.14 -7.78 16.72
N ASN A 198 -14.11 -8.16 18.00
CA ASN A 198 -15.31 -8.42 18.77
C ASN A 198 -15.93 -7.09 19.28
N VAL A 199 -17.10 -7.17 19.93
CA VAL A 199 -17.81 -6.00 20.45
C VAL A 199 -16.97 -5.19 21.45
N PRO A 200 -16.35 -5.81 22.49
CA PRO A 200 -15.43 -5.09 23.38
C PRO A 200 -14.30 -4.34 22.66
N ASP A 201 -13.62 -4.99 21.72
CA ASP A 201 -12.54 -4.38 20.94
C ASP A 201 -13.03 -3.19 20.11
N LEU A 202 -14.22 -3.29 19.52
CA LEU A 202 -14.83 -2.23 18.74
C LEU A 202 -15.19 -1.00 19.59
N ILE A 203 -15.69 -1.22 20.82
CA ILE A 203 -15.97 -0.14 21.78
C ILE A 203 -14.67 0.59 22.13
N CYS A 204 -13.61 -0.17 22.42
CA CYS A 204 -12.28 0.39 22.73
C CYS A 204 -11.73 1.21 21.55
N LEU A 205 -11.82 0.67 20.32
CA LEU A 205 -11.41 1.37 19.11
C LEU A 205 -12.14 2.71 18.98
N THR A 206 -13.47 2.71 19.09
CA THR A 206 -14.28 3.93 18.96
C THR A 206 -13.84 5.03 19.93
N GLN A 207 -13.57 4.67 21.18
CA GLN A 207 -13.10 5.62 22.20
C GLN A 207 -11.70 6.16 21.90
N ASN A 208 -10.80 5.35 21.36
CA ASN A 208 -9.44 5.77 21.03
C ASN A 208 -9.40 6.71 19.81
N LEU A 209 -10.21 6.44 18.79
CA LEU A 209 -10.25 7.27 17.59
C LEU A 209 -10.83 8.67 17.86
N GLN A 210 -11.79 8.77 18.77
CA GLN A 210 -12.34 10.07 19.19
C GLN A 210 -11.30 10.94 19.90
N LYS A 211 -10.45 10.36 20.76
CA LYS A 211 -9.43 11.12 21.50
C LYS A 211 -8.35 11.73 20.60
N HIS A 212 -8.00 11.06 19.50
CA HIS A 212 -6.95 11.52 18.59
C HIS A 212 -7.42 12.60 17.59
N MET A 213 -8.69 13.02 17.63
CA MET A 213 -9.19 14.16 16.85
C MET A 213 -9.22 15.47 17.65
N ASP A 214 -9.12 15.39 18.97
CA ASP A 214 -9.19 16.53 19.90
C ASP A 214 -7.80 17.09 20.29
N ASP A 215 -6.71 16.44 19.83
CA ASP A 215 -5.30 16.82 20.01
C ASP A 215 -4.69 17.34 18.68
#